data_AF-F9YRS2-F1
#
_entry.id   AF-F9YRS2-F1
#
_cell.length_a   1.000
_cell.length_b   1.000
_cell.length_c   1.000
_cell.angle_alpha   90.00
_cell.angle_beta   90.00
_cell.angle_gamma   90.00
#
_symmetry.space_group_name_H-M   'P 1'
#
loop_
_entity.id
_entity.type
_entity.pdbx_description
1 polymer ?
#
loop_
_entity_poly.entity_id
_entity_poly.type
_entity_poly.pdbx_seq_one_letter_code
_entity_poly.pdbx_strand_id
1 'polypeptide(L)'
;MITSAMAYDLLGKYTNGGLNGYASFRYDLRRQGVTMEQMINKKGSVYGLKFYFEGQTFKASEIGREFGYNSLLKQFGLSYATPYRSSVPIYQPKAPYTGRKATTSIKS
;
A
#
# COMPACT_ATOMS: atom_id res chain seq x y z
N MET A 1 15.29 6.51 -5.06
CA MET A 1 14.33 6.68 -3.95
C MET A 1 13.68 5.33 -3.68
N ILE A 2 14.11 4.66 -2.61
CA ILE A 2 13.87 3.21 -2.36
C ILE A 2 12.56 2.96 -1.57
N THR A 3 11.92 4.00 -1.04
CA THR A 3 10.73 3.88 -0.17
C THR A 3 9.45 3.50 -0.91
N SER A 4 9.17 4.10 -2.08
CA SER A 4 7.92 3.82 -2.81
C SER A 4 7.91 2.42 -3.41
N ALA A 5 9.00 1.96 -4.02
CA ALA A 5 9.11 0.60 -4.58
C ALA A 5 8.87 -0.47 -3.51
N MET A 6 9.59 -0.37 -2.39
CA MET A 6 9.45 -1.30 -1.26
C MET A 6 8.03 -1.28 -0.64
N ALA A 7 7.42 -0.11 -0.50
CA ALA A 7 6.07 0.00 0.02
C ALA A 7 5.05 -0.67 -0.91
N TYR A 8 5.20 -0.53 -2.23
CA TYR A 8 4.35 -1.20 -3.22
C TYR A 8 4.60 -2.70 -3.29
N ASP A 9 5.84 -3.17 -3.12
CA ASP A 9 6.16 -4.60 -3.06
C ASP A 9 5.48 -5.27 -1.86
N LEU A 10 5.58 -4.66 -0.67
CA LEU A 10 4.90 -5.14 0.53
C LEU A 10 3.38 -5.02 0.41
N LEU A 11 2.88 -3.95 -0.21
CA LEU A 11 1.45 -3.80 -0.47
C LEU A 11 0.96 -4.96 -1.33
N GLY A 12 1.57 -5.19 -2.49
CA GLY A 12 1.22 -6.28 -3.40
C GLY A 12 1.29 -7.66 -2.75
N LYS A 13 2.27 -7.91 -1.88
CA LYS A 13 2.44 -9.16 -1.14
C LYS A 13 1.27 -9.45 -0.19
N TYR A 14 0.70 -8.43 0.44
CA TYR A 14 -0.30 -8.58 1.51
C TYR A 14 -1.71 -8.07 1.16
N THR A 15 -1.89 -7.50 -0.04
CA THR A 15 -3.21 -7.09 -0.57
C THR A 15 -4.23 -8.20 -0.41
N ASN A 16 -5.47 -7.84 -0.08
CA ASN A 16 -6.59 -8.75 0.21
C ASN A 16 -6.37 -9.71 1.40
N GLY A 17 -5.31 -9.55 2.20
CA GLY A 17 -5.01 -10.41 3.35
C GLY A 17 -5.83 -10.12 4.61
N GLY A 18 -6.83 -9.23 4.57
CA GLY A 18 -7.64 -8.91 5.76
C GLY A 18 -6.83 -8.23 6.87
N LEU A 19 -7.27 -8.44 8.11
CA LEU A 19 -6.59 -7.93 9.31
C LEU A 19 -5.15 -8.47 9.44
N ASN A 20 -4.96 -9.76 9.12
CA ASN A 20 -3.65 -10.41 9.19
C ASN A 20 -2.68 -9.86 8.13
N GLY A 21 -3.17 -9.61 6.91
CA GLY A 21 -2.41 -8.96 5.84
C GLY A 21 -2.00 -7.55 6.24
N TYR A 22 -2.91 -6.77 6.82
CA TYR A 22 -2.61 -5.42 7.30
C TYR A 22 -1.56 -5.42 8.43
N ALA A 23 -1.67 -6.34 9.39
CA ALA A 23 -0.68 -6.50 10.46
C ALA A 23 0.69 -6.90 9.91
N SER A 24 0.73 -7.86 8.99
CA SER A 24 1.97 -8.34 8.34
C SER A 24 2.64 -7.23 7.51
N PHE A 25 1.85 -6.46 6.78
CA PHE A 25 2.32 -5.29 6.03
C PHE A 25 3.00 -4.26 6.95
N ARG A 26 2.35 -3.88 8.06
CA ARG A 26 2.95 -2.93 9.03
C ARG A 26 4.20 -3.49 9.70
N TYR A 27 4.20 -4.78 10.01
CA TYR A 27 5.34 -5.45 10.61
C TYR A 27 6.55 -5.42 9.68
N ASP A 28 6.39 -5.81 8.40
CA ASP A 28 7.48 -5.81 7.44
C ASP A 28 7.95 -4.39 7.09
N LEU A 29 7.05 -3.40 6.99
CA LEU A 29 7.48 -2.00 6.84
C LEU A 29 8.42 -1.58 7.97
N ARG A 30 8.06 -1.89 9.22
CA ARG A 30 8.89 -1.56 10.39
C ARG A 30 10.24 -2.28 10.34
N ARG A 31 10.29 -3.53 9.89
CA ARG A 31 11.56 -4.26 9.69
C ARG A 31 12.45 -3.62 8.65
N GLN A 32 11.87 -2.91 7.68
CA GLN A 32 12.59 -2.13 6.69
C GLN A 32 12.87 -0.68 7.15
N GLY A 33 12.67 -0.37 8.44
CA GLY A 33 12.91 0.97 8.99
C GLY A 33 11.83 2.00 8.67
N VAL A 34 10.70 1.59 8.08
CA VAL A 34 9.56 2.47 7.81
C VAL A 34 8.53 2.34 8.92
N THR A 35 8.26 3.43 9.64
CA THR A 35 7.14 3.48 10.58
C THR A 35 5.95 4.20 9.95
N MET A 36 4.74 3.80 10.33
CA MET A 36 3.49 4.41 9.86
C MET A 36 2.68 4.90 11.05
N GLU A 37 2.18 6.12 10.97
CA GLU A 37 1.40 6.78 12.02
C GLU A 37 0.07 7.31 11.48
N GLN A 38 -0.98 7.21 12.31
CA GLN A 38 -2.28 7.81 12.00
C GLN A 38 -2.28 9.28 12.34
N MET A 39 -2.77 10.09 11.41
CA MET A 39 -2.89 11.52 11.62
C MET A 39 -4.30 11.88 12.06
N ILE A 40 -4.41 12.40 13.27
CA ILE A 40 -5.68 12.68 13.94
C ILE A 40 -5.92 14.19 13.93
N ASN A 41 -7.14 14.60 13.58
CA ASN A 41 -7.55 16.01 13.63
C ASN A 41 -7.91 16.43 15.07
N LYS A 42 -8.17 17.72 15.29
CA LYS A 42 -8.57 18.22 16.62
C LYS A 42 -9.87 17.61 17.17
N LYS A 43 -10.68 16.97 16.32
CA LYS A 43 -11.94 16.29 16.67
C LYS A 43 -11.75 14.79 16.92
N GLY A 44 -10.52 14.29 16.96
CA GLY A 44 -10.23 12.87 17.19
C GLY A 44 -10.41 11.96 15.96
N SER A 45 -10.71 12.51 14.78
CA SER A 45 -10.88 11.71 13.56
C SER A 45 -9.58 11.58 12.78
N VAL A 46 -9.30 10.38 12.26
CA VAL A 46 -8.15 10.14 11.38
C VAL A 46 -8.40 10.80 10.03
N TYR A 47 -7.51 11.70 9.62
CA TYR A 47 -7.58 12.38 8.31
C TYR A 47 -6.53 11.89 7.32
N GLY A 48 -5.51 11.16 7.78
CA GLY A 48 -4.44 10.70 6.91
C GLY A 48 -3.45 9.77 7.59
N LEU A 49 -2.40 9.41 6.85
CA LEU A 49 -1.28 8.62 7.33
C LEU A 49 0.03 9.37 7.04
N LYS A 50 0.97 9.27 7.96
CA LYS A 50 2.37 9.67 7.79
C LYS A 50 3.29 8.46 7.88
N PHE A 51 4.36 8.51 7.12
CA PHE A 51 5.41 7.52 7.10
C PHE A 51 6.73 8.16 7.46
N TYR A 52 7.55 7.47 8.23
CA TYR A 52 8.87 7.95 8.62
C TYR A 52 9.92 6.95 8.16
N PHE A 53 10.98 7.46 7.55
CA PHE A 53 12.10 6.67 7.06
C PHE A 53 13.36 7.54 7.03
N GLU A 54 14.47 7.03 7.57
CA GLU A 54 15.78 7.74 7.58
C GLU A 54 15.72 9.19 8.09
N GLY A 55 14.91 9.44 9.14
CA GLY A 55 14.73 10.78 9.71
C GLY A 55 13.86 11.73 8.88
N GLN A 56 13.36 11.29 7.73
CA GLN A 56 12.43 12.03 6.88
C GLN A 56 10.98 11.60 7.12
N THR A 57 10.05 12.52 6.86
CA THR A 57 8.62 12.30 6.99
C THR A 57 7.95 12.44 5.63
N PHE A 58 7.11 11.47 5.28
CA PHE A 58 6.38 11.42 4.02
C PHE A 58 4.88 11.33 4.29
N LYS A 59 4.09 12.12 3.56
CA LYS A 59 2.64 11.91 3.48
C LYS A 59 2.37 10.64 2.69
N ALA A 60 1.28 9.98 3.01
CA ALA A 60 0.76 8.86 2.21
C ALA A 60 0.73 9.13 0.69
N SER A 61 0.28 10.32 0.28
CA SER A 61 0.18 10.71 -1.13
C SER A 61 1.53 10.82 -1.83
N GLU A 62 2.62 11.01 -1.09
CA GLU A 62 3.99 11.05 -1.63
C GLU A 62 4.52 9.64 -1.92
N ILE A 63 4.01 8.63 -1.22
CA ILE A 63 4.28 7.22 -1.51
C ILE A 63 3.39 6.75 -2.67
N GLY A 64 2.10 7.05 -2.59
CA GLY A 64 1.10 6.66 -3.59
C GLY A 64 -0.34 6.81 -3.09
N ARG A 65 -1.30 6.91 -4.02
CA ARG A 65 -2.73 7.09 -3.70
C ARG A 65 -3.34 5.91 -2.93
N GLU A 66 -2.74 4.72 -3.06
CA GLU A 66 -3.12 3.49 -2.36
C GLU A 66 -2.79 3.56 -0.86
N PHE A 67 -1.87 4.43 -0.44
CA PHE A 67 -1.39 4.54 0.94
C PHE A 67 -2.17 5.55 1.78
N GLY A 68 -3.18 6.23 1.23
CA GLY A 68 -4.08 7.07 2.04
C GLY A 68 -4.91 6.21 3.01
N TYR A 69 -5.29 6.72 4.18
CA TYR A 69 -5.92 5.91 5.25
C TYR A 69 -7.07 5.00 4.75
N ASN A 70 -8.07 5.57 4.09
CA ASN A 70 -9.21 4.80 3.56
C ASN A 70 -8.83 3.91 2.38
N SER A 71 -7.92 4.38 1.51
CA SER A 71 -7.43 3.60 0.36
C SER A 71 -6.65 2.38 0.82
N LEU A 72 -5.81 2.54 1.84
CA LEU A 72 -4.95 1.50 2.38
C LEU A 72 -5.80 0.41 3.03
N LEU A 73 -6.77 0.78 3.87
CA LEU A 73 -7.71 -0.18 4.45
C LEU A 73 -8.48 -0.94 3.39
N LYS A 74 -8.91 -0.27 2.31
CA LYS A 74 -9.54 -0.92 1.17
C LYS A 74 -8.62 -1.97 0.53
N GLN A 75 -7.31 -1.74 0.43
CA GLN A 75 -6.35 -2.73 -0.11
C GLN A 75 -6.36 -4.05 0.65
N PHE A 76 -6.72 -4.04 1.93
CA PHE A 76 -6.78 -5.23 2.78
C PHE A 76 -8.21 -5.76 2.97
N GLY A 77 -9.22 -5.21 2.29
CA GLY A 77 -10.63 -5.58 2.53
C GLY A 77 -11.19 -5.06 3.86
N LEU A 78 -10.56 -4.03 4.45
CA LEU A 78 -10.93 -3.43 5.73
C LEU A 78 -11.74 -2.13 5.56
N SER A 79 -12.41 -1.95 4.42
CA SER A 79 -13.20 -0.75 4.12
C SER A 79 -14.38 -0.55 5.08
N TYR A 80 -14.81 -1.59 5.80
CA TYR A 80 -15.85 -1.51 6.83
C TYR A 80 -15.39 -0.73 8.08
N ALA A 81 -14.08 -0.55 8.28
CA ALA A 81 -13.53 0.12 9.45
C ALA A 81 -13.59 1.66 9.35
N THR A 82 -14.02 2.22 8.21
CA THR A 82 -14.17 3.66 8.04
C THR A 82 -15.48 4.01 7.32
N PRO A 83 -16.06 5.19 7.63
CA PRO A 83 -17.30 5.61 6.97
C PRO A 83 -17.08 6.04 5.51
N TYR A 84 -15.83 6.31 5.09
CA TYR A 84 -15.52 6.83 3.77
C TYR A 84 -14.98 5.75 2.84
N ARG A 85 -15.66 5.55 1.71
CA ARG A 85 -15.26 4.59 0.69
C ARG A 85 -14.27 5.20 -0.28
N SER A 86 -13.07 4.62 -0.36
CA SER A 86 -12.08 5.03 -1.36
C SER A 86 -12.46 4.55 -2.77
N SER A 87 -12.31 5.44 -3.76
CA SER A 87 -12.43 5.12 -5.20
C SER A 87 -11.18 4.44 -5.77
N VAL A 88 -10.05 4.46 -5.04
CA VAL A 88 -8.79 3.87 -5.51
C VAL A 88 -8.98 2.36 -5.70
N PRO A 89 -8.66 1.79 -6.87
CA PRO A 89 -8.80 0.35 -7.11
C PRO A 89 -7.88 -0.46 -6.20
N ILE A 90 -8.17 -1.75 -6.07
CA ILE A 90 -7.27 -2.67 -5.38
C ILE A 90 -5.98 -2.78 -6.20
N TYR A 91 -4.84 -2.59 -5.55
CA TYR A 91 -3.53 -2.64 -6.15
C TYR A 91 -3.27 -4.05 -6.69
N GLN A 92 -3.03 -4.12 -7.99
CA GLN A 92 -2.58 -5.32 -8.65
C GLN A 92 -1.09 -5.15 -8.90
N PRO A 93 -0.21 -5.90 -8.20
CA PRO A 93 1.21 -5.85 -8.50
C PRO A 93 1.39 -6.21 -9.97
N LYS A 94 2.13 -5.38 -10.70
CA LYS A 94 2.52 -5.74 -12.07
C LYS A 94 3.31 -7.04 -11.93
N ALA A 95 2.87 -8.10 -12.62
CA ALA A 95 3.68 -9.31 -12.75
C ALA A 95 5.12 -8.87 -13.05
N PRO A 96 6.14 -9.49 -12.43
CA PRO A 96 7.52 -9.13 -12.74
C PRO A 96 7.65 -9.15 -14.27
N TYR A 97 8.23 -8.10 -14.84
CA TYR A 97 8.46 -8.01 -16.28
C TYR A 97 9.30 -9.23 -16.69
N THR A 98 8.65 -10.33 -17.06
CA THR A 98 9.29 -11.45 -17.73
C THR A 98 9.48 -10.98 -19.16
N GLY A 99 10.58 -10.29 -19.42
CA GLY A 99 11.02 -9.98 -20.77
C GLY A 99 11.28 -11.26 -21.56
N ARG A 100 10.23 -11.85 -22.14
CA ARG A 100 10.29 -12.68 -23.34
C ARG A 100 9.01 -12.44 -24.14
N LYS A 101 9.11 -11.54 -25.12
CA LYS A 101 8.35 -11.75 -26.35
C LYS A 101 8.99 -12.94 -27.06
N ALA A 102 8.32 -14.08 -27.07
CA ALA A 102 8.54 -15.08 -28.10
C ALA A 102 7.29 -15.05 -28.98
N THR A 103 7.36 -14.24 -30.04
CA THR A 103 6.59 -14.52 -31.26
C THR A 103 7.01 -15.90 -31.75
N THR A 104 6.10 -16.86 -31.73
CA THR A 104 6.13 -17.95 -32.71
C THR A 104 4.70 -18.25 -33.10
N SER A 105 4.40 -17.84 -34.31
CA SER A 105 3.29 -18.29 -35.13
C SER A 105 3.22 -19.82 -35.10
N ILE A 106 2.04 -20.36 -34.79
CA ILE A 106 1.65 -21.67 -35.32
C ILE A 106 0.23 -21.49 -35.84
N LYS A 107 0.16 -21.26 -37.16
CA LYS A 107 -1.04 -21.54 -37.94
C LYS A 107 -1.24 -23.06 -37.93
N SER A 108 -2.45 -23.48 -37.62
CA SER A 108 -3.00 -24.76 -38.04
C SER A 108 -3.92 -24.51 -39.23
#